data_AF-A0A356K2Z0-F1
#
_entry.id   AF-A0A356K2Z0-F1
#
_cell.length_a   1.000
_cell.length_b   1.000
_cell.length_c   1.000
_cell.angle_alpha   90.00
_cell.angle_beta   90.00
_cell.angle_gamma   90.00
#
_symmetry.space_group_name_H-M   'P 1'
#
loop_
_entity.id
_entity.type
_entity.pdbx_description
1 polymer ?
#
loop_
_entity_poly.entity_id
_entity_poly.type
_entity_poly.pdbx_seq_one_letter_code
_entity_poly.pdbx_strand_id
1 'polypeptide(L)'
;MSIVSFSICSFIFVLMFIIFYFSKERLNTLDTKMYSYILVTNIIGIMIDVFGYFIFKIYGSESFISIMVSKFYLVYYFLWAYFFLLYIFVISFREKSEYLLQKKFTKTIIILTSLFICLIILIMPIQITYEDNVAYSSGLSVNMVYGLCFIMVGIMLYCLLRNLKKISTKEYIPLLTFMVLSTFCMIIQKTYPEITLMLMCHSIVTSLMYFTIENPDVKMVKELEVAKNEAEKANHAKSEFLSSMSHELRTPLNAIVCFSELLESKEGLDSESKDFAKDIVSASHNLLDLVNGVLDISKIEAGKMELINKEYNSFELFNSLSTMVIPRIGDKPIDFKTVIASDIPPVLKGDTGKLKQIILNLLTNAVKYTDKGFIKYRVECINDYKNNQTKLIITVTDTGRGIKKEDIDRLFKKFERLEEDRNTSIEGTGLGLAITESLAELMGGKITVISDYGKGSTFKFVVVEEIVNKESNLVVNEQTTLNYETFEGKKVLVVDDSKLNLKVAENVLKNFKISTETVTSGLECLSCVKSKKYDIIFMDIMMPNMSGVEVLKKLREEKVNIPVIALTADAIEGQEEKYISEGFDGYLSKPIDKTKLKVILNKYLKGE
;
A
#
# COMPACT_ATOMS: atom_id res chain seq x y z
N MET A 1 -23.64 -5.22 63.35
CA MET A 1 -23.20 -5.86 62.09
C MET A 1 -22.18 -6.92 62.46
N SER A 2 -22.37 -8.18 62.05
CA SER A 2 -21.35 -9.21 62.33
C SER A 2 -20.04 -8.80 61.65
N ILE A 3 -18.92 -8.88 62.36
CA ILE A 3 -17.55 -8.60 61.88
C ILE A 3 -17.29 -9.14 60.44
N VAL A 4 -17.87 -10.29 60.13
CA VAL A 4 -17.83 -10.97 58.82
C VAL A 4 -18.40 -10.16 57.65
N SER A 5 -19.32 -9.21 57.89
CA SER A 5 -20.01 -8.49 56.81
C SER A 5 -19.04 -7.64 55.99
N PHE A 6 -18.02 -7.05 56.62
CA PHE A 6 -17.01 -6.26 55.92
C PHE A 6 -16.10 -7.13 55.04
N SER A 7 -15.74 -8.32 55.52
CA SER A 7 -14.90 -9.28 54.80
C SER A 7 -15.65 -9.91 53.61
N ILE A 8 -16.96 -10.19 53.76
CA ILE A 8 -17.82 -10.66 52.66
C ILE A 8 -17.97 -9.56 51.59
N CYS A 9 -18.19 -8.30 51.97
CA CYS A 9 -18.23 -7.21 51.01
C CYS A 9 -16.90 -7.06 50.26
N SER A 10 -15.77 -7.16 50.97
CA SER A 10 -14.42 -7.10 50.39
C SER A 10 -14.18 -8.25 49.41
N PHE A 11 -14.69 -9.46 49.70
CA PHE A 11 -14.60 -10.61 48.81
C PHE A 11 -15.24 -10.34 47.44
N ILE A 12 -16.46 -9.80 47.41
CA ILE A 12 -17.19 -9.53 46.16
C ILE A 12 -16.41 -8.52 45.29
N PHE A 13 -15.90 -7.45 45.91
CA PHE A 13 -15.12 -6.43 45.20
C PHE A 13 -13.82 -6.99 44.63
N VAL A 14 -13.04 -7.70 45.44
CA VAL A 14 -11.73 -8.24 45.02
C VAL A 14 -11.90 -9.32 43.95
N LEU A 15 -12.94 -10.16 44.05
CA LEU A 15 -13.27 -11.17 43.05
C LEU A 15 -13.54 -10.53 41.67
N MET A 16 -14.27 -9.42 41.64
CA MET A 16 -14.53 -8.66 40.41
C MET A 16 -13.22 -8.16 39.77
N PHE A 17 -12.29 -7.61 40.58
CA PHE A 17 -10.98 -7.17 40.09
C PHE A 17 -10.09 -8.32 39.63
N ILE A 18 -10.15 -9.50 40.25
CA ILE A 18 -9.47 -10.71 39.77
C ILE A 18 -9.97 -11.08 38.37
N ILE A 19 -11.29 -11.13 38.17
CA ILE A 19 -11.88 -11.44 36.87
C ILE A 19 -11.45 -10.41 35.82
N PHE A 20 -11.52 -9.11 36.12
CA PHE A 20 -11.07 -8.05 35.20
C PHE A 20 -9.56 -8.07 34.93
N TYR A 21 -8.75 -8.41 35.93
CA TYR A 21 -7.30 -8.42 35.78
C TYR A 21 -6.82 -9.60 34.92
N PHE A 22 -7.32 -10.81 35.18
CA PHE A 22 -6.87 -12.04 34.50
C PHE A 22 -7.62 -12.36 33.19
N SER A 23 -8.73 -11.69 32.88
CA SER A 23 -9.45 -11.88 31.60
C SER A 23 -8.80 -11.19 30.41
N LYS A 24 -7.84 -10.27 30.64
CA LYS A 24 -7.16 -9.51 29.59
C LYS A 24 -5.68 -9.89 29.50
N GLU A 25 -5.15 -9.96 28.29
CA GLU A 25 -3.70 -10.08 28.08
C GLU A 25 -2.99 -8.81 28.58
N ARG A 26 -1.86 -8.99 29.27
CA ARG A 26 -1.07 -7.89 29.83
C ARG A 26 0.42 -8.14 29.60
N LEU A 27 1.17 -7.06 29.43
CA LEU A 27 2.62 -7.13 29.36
C LEU A 27 3.20 -7.71 30.65
N ASN A 28 4.19 -8.58 30.51
CA ASN A 28 4.77 -9.37 31.59
C ASN A 28 5.82 -8.57 32.41
N THR A 29 5.47 -7.34 32.79
CA THR A 29 6.32 -6.42 33.56
C THR A 29 6.41 -6.85 35.04
N LEU A 30 7.38 -6.31 35.79
CA LEU A 30 7.54 -6.69 37.20
C LEU A 30 6.44 -6.11 38.10
N ASP A 31 5.97 -4.89 37.82
CA ASP A 31 4.89 -4.23 38.56
C ASP A 31 3.55 -4.96 38.43
N THR A 32 3.21 -5.43 37.23
CA THR A 32 2.02 -6.26 36.98
C THR A 32 2.11 -7.61 37.70
N LYS A 33 3.28 -8.27 37.72
CA LYS A 33 3.49 -9.49 38.52
C LYS A 33 3.36 -9.27 40.02
N MET A 34 3.94 -8.19 40.55
CA MET A 34 3.81 -7.90 41.98
C MET A 34 2.35 -7.65 42.33
N TYR A 35 1.61 -6.94 41.47
CA TYR A 35 0.19 -6.73 41.66
C TYR A 35 -0.61 -8.03 41.64
N SER A 36 -0.33 -8.95 40.71
CA SER A 36 -1.02 -10.24 40.69
C SER A 36 -0.79 -11.04 41.97
N TYR A 37 0.41 -11.01 42.54
CA TYR A 37 0.71 -11.63 43.84
C TYR A 37 -0.04 -10.96 45.00
N ILE A 38 -0.12 -9.62 45.03
CA ILE A 38 -0.88 -8.88 46.04
C ILE A 38 -2.37 -9.23 45.95
N LEU A 39 -2.91 -9.30 44.73
CA LEU A 39 -4.31 -9.60 44.46
C LEU A 39 -4.68 -11.02 44.92
N VAL A 40 -3.85 -12.03 44.59
CA VAL A 40 -4.03 -13.41 45.05
C VAL A 40 -3.86 -13.54 46.57
N THR A 41 -2.88 -12.84 47.15
CA THR A 41 -2.69 -12.84 48.60
C THR A 41 -3.89 -12.22 49.32
N ASN A 42 -4.48 -11.15 48.76
CA ASN A 42 -5.64 -10.47 49.33
C ASN A 42 -6.89 -11.37 49.39
N ILE A 43 -7.19 -12.13 48.33
CA ILE A 43 -8.33 -13.08 48.36
C ILE A 43 -8.09 -14.22 49.36
N ILE A 44 -6.86 -14.73 49.47
CA ILE A 44 -6.51 -15.75 50.48
C ILE A 44 -6.73 -15.20 51.90
N GLY A 45 -6.29 -13.96 52.16
CA GLY A 45 -6.53 -13.29 53.44
C GLY A 45 -8.01 -13.16 53.79
N ILE A 46 -8.85 -12.79 52.82
CA ILE A 46 -10.30 -12.69 53.01
C ILE A 46 -10.90 -14.07 53.33
N MET A 47 -10.46 -15.12 52.65
CA MET A 47 -10.91 -16.48 52.96
C MET A 47 -10.51 -16.89 54.38
N ILE A 48 -9.26 -16.63 54.80
CA ILE A 48 -8.78 -16.95 56.16
C ILE A 48 -9.62 -16.24 57.21
N ASP A 49 -9.96 -14.96 57.00
CA ASP A 49 -10.75 -14.17 57.96
C ASP A 49 -12.20 -14.66 58.07
N VAL A 50 -12.86 -14.92 56.93
CA VAL A 50 -14.23 -15.43 56.89
C VAL A 50 -14.32 -16.82 57.51
N PHE A 51 -13.47 -17.77 57.08
CA PHE A 51 -13.45 -19.12 57.67
C PHE A 51 -13.00 -19.10 59.12
N GLY A 52 -12.05 -18.23 59.45
CA GLY A 52 -11.56 -18.07 60.81
C GLY A 52 -12.68 -17.71 61.77
N TYR A 53 -13.51 -16.73 61.43
CA TYR A 53 -14.68 -16.38 62.24
C TYR A 53 -15.58 -17.59 62.54
N PHE A 54 -15.91 -18.41 61.54
CA PHE A 54 -16.72 -19.61 61.74
C PHE A 54 -16.01 -20.66 62.60
N ILE A 55 -14.70 -20.87 62.40
CA ILE A 55 -13.89 -21.80 63.19
C ILE A 55 -13.84 -21.37 64.66
N PHE A 56 -13.60 -20.09 64.94
CA PHE A 56 -13.59 -19.54 66.30
C PHE A 56 -14.95 -19.73 67.00
N LYS A 57 -16.05 -19.58 66.25
CA LYS A 57 -17.40 -19.79 66.78
C LYS A 57 -17.73 -21.26 67.07
N ILE A 58 -17.22 -22.21 66.28
CA ILE A 58 -17.51 -23.64 66.41
C ILE A 58 -16.60 -24.31 67.45
N TYR A 59 -15.30 -24.03 67.39
CA TYR A 59 -14.27 -24.75 68.15
C TYR A 59 -13.75 -23.99 69.37
N GLY A 60 -14.15 -22.72 69.56
CA GLY A 60 -13.67 -21.87 70.65
C GLY A 60 -12.25 -21.34 70.43
N SER A 61 -11.82 -20.41 71.28
CA SER A 61 -10.54 -19.70 71.16
C SER A 61 -9.30 -20.55 71.49
N GLU A 62 -9.44 -21.55 72.37
CA GLU A 62 -8.32 -22.39 72.83
C GLU A 62 -8.03 -23.61 71.94
N SER A 63 -8.86 -23.85 70.92
CA SER A 63 -8.66 -24.95 69.97
C SER A 63 -7.36 -24.79 69.18
N PHE A 64 -6.67 -25.91 68.96
CA PHE A 64 -5.52 -25.98 68.06
C PHE A 64 -5.83 -25.40 66.66
N ILE A 65 -7.05 -25.63 66.16
CA ILE A 65 -7.48 -25.15 64.84
C ILE A 65 -7.57 -23.61 64.84
N SER A 66 -8.13 -23.03 65.90
CA SER A 66 -8.23 -21.57 66.08
C SER A 66 -6.86 -20.90 66.18
N ILE A 67 -5.91 -21.53 66.89
CA ILE A 67 -4.51 -21.10 66.96
C ILE A 67 -3.84 -21.12 65.58
N MET A 68 -4.06 -22.18 64.80
CA MET A 68 -3.52 -22.28 63.43
C MET A 68 -4.09 -21.21 62.51
N VAL A 69 -5.40 -20.95 62.57
CA VAL A 69 -6.05 -19.88 61.81
C VAL A 69 -5.43 -18.51 62.14
N SER A 70 -5.24 -18.18 63.42
CA SER A 70 -4.58 -16.93 63.81
C SER A 70 -3.16 -16.82 63.28
N LYS A 71 -2.40 -17.93 63.24
CA LYS A 71 -1.06 -17.95 62.65
C LYS A 71 -1.10 -17.72 61.14
N PHE A 72 -2.03 -18.34 60.42
CA PHE A 72 -2.22 -18.08 58.99
C PHE A 72 -2.64 -16.63 58.70
N TYR A 73 -3.45 -16.04 59.58
CA TYR A 73 -3.81 -14.64 59.50
C TYR A 73 -2.57 -13.74 59.64
N LEU A 74 -1.68 -14.00 60.60
CA LEU A 74 -0.40 -13.28 60.74
C LEU A 74 0.53 -13.45 59.51
N VAL A 75 0.60 -14.67 58.96
CA VAL A 75 1.34 -14.92 57.71
C VAL A 75 0.79 -14.08 56.56
N TYR A 76 -0.54 -13.95 56.46
CA TYR A 76 -1.17 -13.09 55.48
C TYR A 76 -0.76 -11.61 55.64
N TYR A 77 -0.79 -11.05 56.85
CA TYR A 77 -0.36 -9.65 57.09
C TYR A 77 1.07 -9.41 56.62
N PHE A 78 1.96 -10.32 56.97
CA PHE A 78 3.35 -10.26 56.55
C PHE A 78 3.47 -10.32 55.02
N LEU A 79 2.86 -11.31 54.37
CA LEU A 79 2.96 -11.51 52.93
C LEU A 79 2.39 -10.33 52.14
N TRP A 80 1.23 -9.81 52.55
CA TRP A 80 0.62 -8.66 51.88
C TRP A 80 1.51 -7.42 52.00
N ALA A 81 2.01 -7.12 53.20
CA ALA A 81 2.92 -5.99 53.42
C ALA A 81 4.26 -6.15 52.66
N TYR A 82 4.78 -7.38 52.61
CA TYR A 82 6.01 -7.70 51.90
C TYR A 82 5.88 -7.53 50.38
N PHE A 83 4.82 -8.06 49.76
CA PHE A 83 4.58 -7.88 48.33
C PHE A 83 4.30 -6.41 47.98
N PHE A 84 3.59 -5.69 48.86
CA PHE A 84 3.35 -4.26 48.68
C PHE A 84 4.67 -3.45 48.75
N LEU A 85 5.58 -3.78 49.67
CA LEU A 85 6.92 -3.20 49.71
C LEU A 85 7.70 -3.46 48.40
N LEU A 86 7.67 -4.70 47.87
CA LEU A 86 8.32 -5.04 46.61
C LEU A 86 7.74 -4.25 45.44
N TYR A 87 6.41 -4.08 45.38
CA TYR A 87 5.75 -3.24 44.39
C TYR A 87 6.25 -1.79 44.44
N ILE A 88 6.27 -1.19 45.64
CA ILE A 88 6.77 0.19 45.82
C ILE A 88 8.25 0.29 45.43
N PHE A 89 9.06 -0.73 45.72
CA PHE A 89 10.46 -0.76 45.32
C PHE A 89 10.64 -0.80 43.79
N VAL A 90 9.85 -1.61 43.07
CA VAL A 90 9.87 -1.70 41.60
C VAL A 90 9.55 -0.35 40.97
N ILE A 91 8.49 0.31 41.43
CA ILE A 91 8.10 1.65 40.93
C ILE A 91 9.19 2.68 41.24
N SER A 92 9.72 2.66 42.46
CA SER A 92 10.73 3.62 42.94
C SER A 92 12.05 3.56 42.17
N PHE A 93 12.34 2.44 41.49
CA PHE A 93 13.63 2.19 40.85
C PHE A 93 13.48 1.56 39.46
N ARG A 94 12.48 1.94 38.64
CA ARG A 94 12.14 1.32 37.33
C ARG A 94 13.35 0.90 36.48
N GLU A 95 14.27 1.81 36.17
CA GLU A 95 15.44 1.52 35.30
C GLU A 95 16.48 0.56 35.91
N LYS A 96 16.70 0.60 37.23
CA LYS A 96 17.76 -0.20 37.91
C LYS A 96 17.23 -1.48 38.55
N SER A 97 15.94 -1.46 38.93
CA SER A 97 15.25 -2.58 39.57
C SER A 97 14.87 -3.67 38.57
N GLU A 98 14.44 -3.34 37.35
CA GLU A 98 14.16 -4.35 36.33
C GLU A 98 15.39 -5.20 36.02
N TYR A 99 16.57 -4.58 35.93
CA TYR A 99 17.84 -5.29 35.74
C TYR A 99 18.23 -6.18 36.94
N LEU A 100 18.08 -5.70 38.18
CA LEU A 100 18.48 -6.44 39.39
C LEU A 100 17.48 -7.55 39.79
N LEU A 101 16.18 -7.32 39.64
CA LEU A 101 15.11 -8.28 39.96
C LEU A 101 14.87 -9.29 38.84
N GLN A 102 15.30 -9.05 37.59
CA GLN A 102 15.26 -10.08 36.55
C GLN A 102 16.30 -11.19 36.76
N LYS A 103 17.39 -10.94 37.50
CA LYS A 103 18.37 -11.98 37.82
C LYS A 103 17.71 -13.11 38.60
N LYS A 104 17.80 -14.34 38.08
CA LYS A 104 17.24 -15.58 38.66
C LYS A 104 17.62 -15.72 40.14
N PHE A 105 18.85 -15.37 40.49
CA PHE A 105 19.40 -15.39 41.85
C PHE A 105 18.64 -14.49 42.84
N THR A 106 18.35 -13.25 42.47
CA THR A 106 17.62 -12.29 43.33
C THR A 106 16.20 -12.75 43.62
N LYS A 107 15.50 -13.31 42.61
CA LYS A 107 14.15 -13.87 42.79
C LYS A 107 14.15 -15.05 43.76
N THR A 108 15.11 -15.97 43.64
CA THR A 108 15.24 -17.11 44.55
C THR A 108 15.46 -16.66 45.99
N ILE A 109 16.30 -15.64 46.22
CA ILE A 109 16.54 -15.09 47.56
C ILE A 109 15.27 -14.47 48.15
N ILE A 110 14.51 -13.69 47.37
CA ILE A 110 13.24 -13.08 47.80
C ILE A 110 12.22 -14.15 48.23
N ILE A 111 12.11 -15.23 47.46
CA ILE A 111 11.20 -16.35 47.79
C ILE A 111 11.67 -17.11 49.03
N LEU A 112 12.97 -17.43 49.12
CA LEU A 112 13.52 -18.16 50.27
C LEU A 112 13.40 -17.35 51.57
N THR A 113 13.66 -16.04 51.52
CA THR A 113 13.55 -15.17 52.69
C THR A 113 12.11 -15.00 53.17
N SER A 114 11.16 -14.82 52.25
CA SER A 114 9.73 -14.75 52.61
C SER A 114 9.20 -16.08 53.19
N LEU A 115 9.56 -17.22 52.59
CA LEU A 115 9.20 -18.55 53.12
C LEU A 115 9.80 -18.80 54.51
N PHE A 116 11.07 -18.42 54.72
CA PHE A 116 11.73 -18.57 56.00
C PHE A 116 11.03 -17.78 57.12
N ILE A 117 10.63 -16.53 56.85
CA ILE A 117 9.90 -15.71 57.81
C ILE A 117 8.50 -16.29 58.08
N CYS A 118 7.80 -16.78 57.05
CA CYS A 118 6.51 -17.45 57.24
C CYS A 118 6.63 -18.68 58.14
N LEU A 119 7.69 -19.49 57.96
CA LEU A 119 7.95 -20.65 58.81
C LEU A 119 8.20 -20.25 60.27
N ILE A 120 8.95 -19.17 60.51
CA ILE A 120 9.17 -18.64 61.86
C ILE A 120 7.84 -18.23 62.51
N ILE A 121 6.97 -17.51 61.80
CA ILE A 121 5.65 -17.10 62.30
C ILE A 121 4.82 -18.30 62.73
N LEU A 122 4.86 -19.40 61.95
CA LEU A 122 4.14 -20.64 62.25
C LEU A 122 4.69 -21.38 63.47
N ILE A 123 6.01 -21.33 63.73
CA ILE A 123 6.64 -22.02 64.85
C ILE A 123 6.47 -21.23 66.16
N MET A 124 6.55 -19.90 66.10
CA MET A 124 6.54 -19.07 67.30
C MET A 124 5.23 -19.15 68.11
N PRO A 125 5.30 -18.97 69.44
CA PRO A 125 4.13 -19.01 70.31
C PRO A 125 3.22 -17.80 70.08
N ILE A 126 1.92 -18.05 70.15
CA ILE A 126 0.84 -17.06 70.10
C ILE A 126 -0.08 -17.31 71.29
N GLN A 127 -0.49 -16.24 71.95
CA GLN A 127 -1.46 -16.28 73.04
C GLN A 127 -2.75 -15.65 72.52
N ILE A 128 -3.89 -16.31 72.74
CA ILE A 128 -5.19 -15.77 72.36
C ILE A 128 -5.90 -15.42 73.67
N THR A 129 -6.06 -14.13 73.90
CA THR A 129 -6.74 -13.57 75.07
C THR A 129 -8.15 -13.20 74.67
N TYR A 130 -9.12 -13.55 75.53
CA TYR A 130 -10.53 -13.27 75.32
C TYR A 130 -10.98 -12.26 76.36
N GLU A 131 -11.19 -11.02 75.94
CA GLU A 131 -11.76 -9.96 76.78
C GLU A 131 -12.96 -9.36 76.06
N ASP A 132 -14.03 -9.07 76.81
CA ASP A 132 -15.25 -8.41 76.33
C ASP A 132 -15.83 -9.01 75.03
N ASN A 133 -15.95 -10.33 74.96
CA ASN A 133 -16.43 -11.10 73.80
C ASN A 133 -15.56 -11.05 72.53
N VAL A 134 -14.33 -10.51 72.62
CA VAL A 134 -13.38 -10.42 71.50
C VAL A 134 -12.14 -11.27 71.78
N ALA A 135 -11.78 -12.11 70.82
CA ALA A 135 -10.50 -12.81 70.82
C ALA A 135 -9.43 -11.91 70.16
N TYR A 136 -8.41 -11.51 70.92
CA TYR A 136 -7.23 -10.85 70.36
C TYR A 136 -5.99 -11.73 70.49
N SER A 137 -5.18 -11.73 69.44
CA SER A 137 -3.91 -12.45 69.42
C SER A 137 -2.80 -11.56 69.98
N SER A 138 -2.09 -12.05 70.98
CA SER A 138 -0.93 -11.42 71.61
C SER A 138 0.25 -12.40 71.66
N GLY A 139 1.43 -11.91 72.06
CA GLY A 139 2.64 -12.73 72.22
C GLY A 139 3.71 -12.47 71.17
N LEU A 140 4.74 -13.31 71.20
CA LEU A 140 6.01 -13.04 70.51
C LEU A 140 5.87 -13.06 68.98
N SER A 141 5.04 -13.95 68.43
CA SER A 141 4.76 -14.02 66.99
C SER A 141 4.08 -12.75 66.48
N VAL A 142 3.09 -12.23 67.22
CA VAL A 142 2.33 -11.02 66.87
C VAL A 142 3.25 -9.79 66.89
N ASN A 143 4.03 -9.62 67.97
CA ASN A 143 4.96 -8.51 68.11
C ASN A 143 6.03 -8.50 67.01
N MET A 144 6.54 -9.68 66.63
CA MET A 144 7.50 -9.80 65.53
C MET A 144 6.89 -9.34 64.20
N VAL A 145 5.67 -9.80 63.86
CA VAL A 145 5.02 -9.44 62.59
C VAL A 145 4.74 -7.95 62.53
N TYR A 146 4.17 -7.36 63.58
CA TYR A 146 3.91 -5.91 63.61
C TYR A 146 5.19 -5.08 63.57
N GLY A 147 6.25 -5.52 64.26
CA GLY A 147 7.57 -4.88 64.17
C GLY A 147 8.15 -4.90 62.76
N LEU A 148 8.06 -6.05 62.07
CA LEU A 148 8.48 -6.16 60.67
C LEU A 148 7.65 -5.26 59.75
N CYS A 149 6.33 -5.27 59.88
CA CYS A 149 5.44 -4.40 59.10
C CYS A 149 5.77 -2.92 59.32
N PHE A 150 6.06 -2.50 60.56
CA PHE A 150 6.47 -1.12 60.86
C PHE A 150 7.76 -0.73 60.14
N ILE A 151 8.78 -1.61 60.16
CA ILE A 151 10.03 -1.40 59.42
C ILE A 151 9.75 -1.29 57.91
N MET A 152 8.92 -2.17 57.35
CA MET A 152 8.56 -2.14 55.93
C MET A 152 7.87 -0.81 55.55
N VAL A 153 6.96 -0.30 56.38
CA VAL A 153 6.31 1.00 56.17
C VAL A 153 7.34 2.13 56.18
N GLY A 154 8.31 2.09 57.10
CA GLY A 154 9.43 3.05 57.13
C GLY A 154 10.25 3.03 55.83
N ILE A 155 10.53 1.85 55.27
CA ILE A 155 11.24 1.72 53.99
C ILE A 155 10.39 2.27 52.84
N MET A 156 9.08 1.98 52.80
CA MET A 156 8.18 2.52 51.77
C MET A 156 8.12 4.05 51.81
N LEU A 157 8.09 4.64 53.01
CA LEU A 157 8.09 6.09 53.21
C LEU A 157 9.41 6.73 52.74
N TYR A 158 10.55 6.10 53.04
CA TYR A 158 11.84 6.53 52.53
C TYR A 158 11.88 6.51 50.99
N CYS A 159 11.37 5.45 50.36
CA CYS A 159 11.26 5.34 48.91
C CYS A 159 10.40 6.45 48.30
N LEU A 160 9.26 6.78 48.92
CA LEU A 160 8.40 7.88 48.53
C LEU A 160 9.15 9.22 48.59
N LEU A 161 9.71 9.57 49.76
CA LEU A 161 10.39 10.84 49.99
C LEU A 161 11.55 11.08 49.01
N ARG A 162 12.32 10.03 48.72
CA ARG A 162 13.45 10.10 47.79
C ARG A 162 13.03 10.42 46.35
N ASN A 163 11.85 9.98 45.94
CA ASN A 163 11.40 10.03 44.53
C ASN A 163 10.31 11.07 44.24
N LEU A 164 9.94 11.91 45.22
CA LEU A 164 8.90 12.94 45.09
C LEU A 164 9.03 13.87 43.87
N LYS A 165 10.25 14.08 43.35
CA LYS A 165 10.51 14.96 42.19
C LYS A 165 10.58 14.23 40.85
N LYS A 166 10.68 12.91 40.82
CA LYS A 166 10.99 12.12 39.60
C LYS A 166 9.81 11.31 39.06
N ILE A 167 8.90 10.91 39.93
CA ILE A 167 7.80 9.99 39.62
C ILE A 167 6.48 10.77 39.59
N SER A 168 5.57 10.43 38.67
CA SER A 168 4.23 11.02 38.67
C SER A 168 3.55 10.69 39.99
N THR A 169 2.95 11.69 40.64
CA THR A 169 2.28 11.53 41.95
C THR A 169 1.19 10.44 41.95
N LYS A 170 0.70 10.04 40.77
CA LYS A 170 -0.31 8.99 40.59
C LYS A 170 0.18 7.59 41.00
N GLU A 171 1.45 7.26 40.81
CA GLU A 171 1.97 5.91 41.10
C GLU A 171 2.08 5.63 42.61
N TYR A 172 2.21 6.67 43.45
CA TYR A 172 2.28 6.54 44.91
C TYR A 172 0.93 6.75 45.62
N ILE A 173 -0.15 7.01 44.87
CA ILE A 173 -1.50 7.12 45.45
C ILE A 173 -1.84 5.90 46.33
N PRO A 174 -1.59 4.63 45.94
CA PRO A 174 -1.91 3.49 46.79
C PRO A 174 -1.18 3.51 48.14
N LEU A 175 0.08 3.97 48.19
CA LEU A 175 0.85 4.06 49.43
C LEU A 175 0.30 5.16 50.34
N LEU A 176 0.01 6.34 49.78
CA LEU A 176 -0.58 7.45 50.54
C LEU A 176 -1.96 7.06 51.10
N THR A 177 -2.80 6.42 50.28
CA THR A 177 -4.09 5.90 50.70
C THR A 177 -3.95 4.84 51.80
N PHE A 178 -3.00 3.90 51.66
CA PHE A 178 -2.71 2.91 52.70
C PHE A 178 -2.31 3.56 54.02
N MET A 179 -1.42 4.56 54.01
CA MET A 179 -0.98 5.25 55.21
C MET A 179 -2.14 5.97 55.92
N VAL A 180 -3.00 6.66 55.17
CA VAL A 180 -4.16 7.38 55.74
C VAL A 180 -5.20 6.39 56.28
N LEU A 181 -5.58 5.39 55.48
CA LEU A 181 -6.61 4.42 55.86
C LEU A 181 -6.16 3.52 57.02
N SER A 182 -4.91 3.05 57.03
CA SER A 182 -4.39 2.21 58.13
C SER A 182 -4.35 2.97 59.45
N THR A 183 -3.96 4.25 59.44
CA THR A 183 -3.99 5.11 60.64
C THR A 183 -5.41 5.25 61.19
N PHE A 184 -6.38 5.50 60.32
CA PHE A 184 -7.80 5.57 60.70
C PHE A 184 -8.32 4.23 61.24
N CYS A 185 -7.96 3.12 60.60
CA CYS A 185 -8.33 1.77 61.05
C CYS A 185 -7.75 1.47 62.44
N MET A 186 -6.49 1.82 62.71
CA MET A 186 -5.86 1.63 64.01
C MET A 186 -6.54 2.46 65.12
N ILE A 187 -6.95 3.70 64.83
CA ILE A 187 -7.68 4.54 65.78
C ILE A 187 -9.03 3.89 66.13
N ILE A 188 -9.80 3.48 65.12
CA ILE A 188 -11.09 2.83 65.34
C ILE A 188 -10.91 1.52 66.11
N GLN A 189 -9.94 0.69 65.72
CA GLN A 189 -9.69 -0.60 66.38
C GLN A 189 -9.25 -0.44 67.83
N LYS A 190 -8.58 0.67 68.18
CA LYS A 190 -8.27 1.00 69.57
C LYS A 190 -9.51 1.35 70.39
N THR A 191 -10.50 2.00 69.78
CA THR A 191 -11.76 2.39 70.45
C THR A 191 -12.79 1.25 70.45
N TYR A 192 -12.81 0.42 69.41
CA TYR A 192 -13.70 -0.71 69.21
C TYR A 192 -12.88 -1.95 68.79
N PRO A 193 -12.28 -2.68 69.75
CA PRO A 193 -11.42 -3.83 69.48
C PRO A 193 -12.11 -4.96 68.70
N GLU A 194 -13.45 -5.04 68.78
CA GLU A 194 -14.24 -6.05 68.09
C GLU A 194 -14.22 -5.90 66.56
N ILE A 195 -13.92 -4.70 66.04
CA ILE A 195 -14.02 -4.41 64.60
C ILE A 195 -12.65 -4.56 63.93
N THR A 196 -12.50 -5.59 63.09
CA THR A 196 -11.29 -5.84 62.28
C THR A 196 -11.37 -5.16 60.91
N LEU A 197 -10.93 -3.89 60.81
CA LEU A 197 -10.99 -3.12 59.56
C LEU A 197 -9.75 -3.22 58.65
N MET A 198 -8.65 -3.79 59.14
CA MET A 198 -7.38 -3.79 58.43
C MET A 198 -7.42 -4.60 57.11
N LEU A 199 -8.14 -5.71 57.08
CA LEU A 199 -8.32 -6.50 55.85
C LEU A 199 -9.05 -5.70 54.76
N MET A 200 -10.10 -4.97 55.16
CA MET A 200 -10.84 -4.08 54.25
C MET A 200 -9.94 -2.97 53.70
N CYS A 201 -9.07 -2.39 54.55
CA CYS A 201 -8.06 -1.43 54.11
C CYS A 201 -7.14 -2.03 53.03
N HIS A 202 -6.62 -3.25 53.23
CA HIS A 202 -5.81 -3.94 52.22
C HIS A 202 -6.57 -4.15 50.91
N SER A 203 -7.85 -4.52 50.96
CA SER A 203 -8.69 -4.75 49.77
C SER A 203 -8.99 -3.45 49.00
N ILE A 204 -9.23 -2.34 49.69
CA ILE A 204 -9.40 -1.01 49.07
C ILE A 204 -8.12 -0.58 48.37
N VAL A 205 -6.97 -0.70 49.04
CA VAL A 205 -5.66 -0.35 48.45
C VAL A 205 -5.35 -1.24 47.24
N THR A 206 -5.57 -2.54 47.35
CA THR A 206 -5.38 -3.50 46.24
C THR A 206 -6.31 -3.19 45.06
N SER A 207 -7.53 -2.73 45.31
CA SER A 207 -8.46 -2.31 44.25
C SER A 207 -8.02 -1.01 43.60
N LEU A 208 -7.55 -0.04 44.38
CA LEU A 208 -7.04 1.24 43.87
C LEU A 208 -5.81 1.05 42.98
N MET A 209 -4.94 0.09 43.34
CA MET A 209 -3.78 -0.28 42.53
C MET A 209 -4.16 -0.69 41.10
N TYR A 210 -5.33 -1.30 40.88
CA TYR A 210 -5.80 -1.64 39.53
C TYR A 210 -5.83 -0.43 38.59
N PHE A 211 -6.22 0.74 39.11
CA PHE A 211 -6.35 1.97 38.34
C PHE A 211 -5.05 2.77 38.23
N THR A 212 -4.08 2.53 39.13
CA THR A 212 -2.81 3.26 39.16
C THR A 212 -1.68 2.51 38.47
N ILE A 213 -1.82 1.20 38.27
CA ILE A 213 -0.91 0.44 37.40
C ILE A 213 -1.12 0.92 35.98
N GLU A 214 -0.05 1.41 35.35
CA GLU A 214 -0.09 1.89 33.98
C GLU A 214 -0.77 0.87 33.07
N ASN A 215 -1.82 1.32 32.37
CA ASN A 215 -2.53 0.45 31.45
C ASN A 215 -1.57 0.11 30.29
N PRO A 216 -1.19 -1.17 30.09
CA PRO A 216 -0.25 -1.57 29.04
C PRO A 216 -0.69 -1.08 27.65
N ASP A 217 -1.99 -0.88 27.46
CA ASP A 217 -2.61 -0.37 26.23
C ASP A 217 -2.04 0.99 25.78
N VAL A 218 -1.80 1.93 26.69
CA VAL A 218 -1.38 3.30 26.31
C VAL A 218 0.08 3.34 25.86
N LYS A 219 0.94 2.54 26.50
CA LYS A 219 2.35 2.43 26.11
C LYS A 219 2.48 1.72 24.76
N MET A 220 1.72 0.65 24.55
CA MET A 220 1.70 -0.09 23.29
C MET A 220 1.18 0.76 22.13
N VAL A 221 0.08 1.50 22.32
CA VAL A 221 -0.45 2.41 21.29
C VAL A 221 0.57 3.49 20.94
N LYS A 222 1.25 4.06 21.94
CA LYS A 222 2.26 5.09 21.69
C LYS A 222 3.50 4.55 20.98
N GLU A 223 4.01 3.38 21.37
CA GLU A 223 5.14 2.73 20.71
C GLU A 223 4.78 2.34 19.26
N LEU A 224 3.57 1.82 19.05
CA LEU A 224 3.06 1.49 17.71
C LEU A 224 2.94 2.75 16.83
N GLU A 225 2.43 3.85 17.38
CA GLU A 225 2.28 5.11 16.65
C GLU A 225 3.63 5.74 16.30
N VAL A 226 4.62 5.67 17.20
CA VAL A 226 6.00 6.11 16.90
C VAL A 226 6.60 5.25 15.79
N ALA A 227 6.53 3.93 15.90
CA ALA A 227 7.06 3.01 14.89
C ALA A 227 6.38 3.20 13.52
N LYS A 228 5.06 3.41 13.50
CA LYS A 228 4.30 3.73 12.29
C LYS A 228 4.78 5.04 11.65
N ASN A 229 4.88 6.11 12.45
CA ASN A 229 5.30 7.42 11.96
C ASN A 229 6.75 7.41 11.42
N GLU A 230 7.65 6.65 12.04
CA GLU A 230 9.01 6.45 11.53
C GLU A 230 9.02 5.70 10.19
N ALA A 231 8.22 4.64 10.06
CA ALA A 231 8.07 3.89 8.82
C ALA A 231 7.49 4.76 7.67
N GLU A 232 6.45 5.55 7.96
CA GLU A 232 5.85 6.47 6.97
C GLU A 232 6.82 7.56 6.53
N LYS A 233 7.57 8.17 7.46
CA LYS A 233 8.61 9.15 7.13
C LYS A 233 9.70 8.55 6.24
N ALA A 234 10.17 7.35 6.55
CA ALA A 234 11.16 6.66 5.73
C ALA A 234 10.64 6.39 4.31
N ASN A 235 9.37 5.97 4.18
CA ASN A 235 8.76 5.71 2.88
C ASN A 235 8.55 7.01 2.07
N HIS A 236 8.20 8.11 2.73
CA HIS A 236 8.09 9.42 2.10
C HIS A 236 9.45 9.90 1.57
N ALA A 237 10.49 9.85 2.39
CA ALA A 237 11.84 10.24 2.00
C ALA A 237 12.37 9.38 0.84
N LYS A 238 12.14 8.06 0.87
CA LYS A 238 12.46 7.14 -0.24
C LYS A 238 11.81 7.59 -1.55
N SER A 239 10.52 7.94 -1.51
CA SER A 239 9.75 8.33 -2.69
C SER A 239 10.20 9.68 -3.27
N GLU A 240 10.48 10.64 -2.40
CA GLU A 240 10.97 11.96 -2.79
C GLU A 240 12.37 11.88 -3.42
N PHE A 241 13.25 11.09 -2.81
CA PHE A 241 14.57 10.80 -3.36
C PHE A 241 14.49 10.18 -4.77
N LEU A 242 13.65 9.16 -4.95
CA LEU A 242 13.49 8.52 -6.26
C LEU A 242 12.92 9.49 -7.30
N SER A 243 11.92 10.30 -6.94
CA SER A 243 11.34 11.31 -7.83
C SER A 243 12.37 12.36 -8.28
N SER A 244 13.18 12.88 -7.35
CA SER A 244 14.24 13.84 -7.66
C SER A 244 15.33 13.19 -8.54
N MET A 245 15.80 12.01 -8.16
CA MET A 245 16.81 11.27 -8.92
C MET A 245 16.35 10.98 -10.35
N SER A 246 15.08 10.68 -10.59
CA SER A 246 14.62 10.46 -11.95
C SER A 246 14.70 11.70 -12.84
N HIS A 247 14.40 12.88 -12.31
CA HIS A 247 14.57 14.13 -13.07
C HIS A 247 16.05 14.40 -13.38
N GLU A 248 16.92 14.18 -12.41
CA GLU A 248 18.38 14.32 -12.55
C GLU A 248 18.97 13.28 -13.52
N LEU A 249 18.39 12.07 -13.61
CA LEU A 249 18.80 11.05 -14.57
C LEU A 249 18.26 11.30 -15.97
N ARG A 250 17.02 11.79 -16.11
CA ARG A 250 16.37 12.03 -17.41
C ARG A 250 17.10 13.09 -18.24
N THR A 251 17.57 14.16 -17.59
CA THR A 251 18.21 15.29 -18.27
C THR A 251 19.48 14.91 -19.04
N PRO A 252 20.51 14.27 -18.44
CA PRO A 252 21.70 13.84 -19.17
C PRO A 252 21.37 12.71 -20.17
N LEU A 253 20.42 11.83 -19.85
CA LEU A 253 20.04 10.73 -20.73
C LEU A 253 19.39 11.24 -22.03
N ASN A 254 18.49 12.22 -21.95
CA ASN A 254 17.89 12.85 -23.12
C ASN A 254 18.93 13.56 -23.99
N ALA A 255 19.99 14.13 -23.38
CA ALA A 255 21.10 14.70 -24.13
C ALA A 255 21.90 13.62 -24.87
N ILE A 256 22.17 12.48 -24.22
CA ILE A 256 22.83 11.31 -24.85
C ILE A 256 22.01 10.80 -26.03
N VAL A 257 20.70 10.60 -25.85
CA VAL A 257 19.78 10.18 -26.93
C VAL A 257 19.86 11.16 -28.09
N CYS A 258 19.72 12.47 -27.83
CA CYS A 258 19.77 13.49 -28.86
C CYS A 258 21.10 13.48 -29.62
N PHE A 259 22.24 13.44 -28.94
CA PHE A 259 23.54 13.40 -29.61
C PHE A 259 23.75 12.12 -30.42
N SER A 260 23.26 10.98 -29.93
CA SER A 260 23.34 9.72 -30.65
C SER A 260 22.41 9.67 -31.87
N GLU A 261 21.19 10.19 -31.78
CA GLU A 261 20.27 10.34 -32.93
C GLU A 261 20.87 11.29 -33.99
N LEU A 262 21.47 12.39 -33.55
CA LEU A 262 22.17 13.31 -34.46
C LEU A 262 23.36 12.63 -35.16
N LEU A 263 24.10 11.77 -34.46
CA LEU A 263 25.18 10.97 -35.05
C LEU A 263 24.64 9.95 -36.06
N GLU A 264 23.53 9.27 -35.76
CA GLU A 264 22.87 8.33 -36.67
C GLU A 264 22.43 9.03 -37.97
N SER A 265 21.84 10.23 -37.86
CA SER A 265 21.37 11.03 -39.00
C SER A 265 22.49 11.73 -39.79
N LYS A 266 23.73 11.75 -39.30
CA LYS A 266 24.82 12.51 -39.91
C LYS A 266 25.28 11.86 -41.22
N GLU A 267 25.36 12.67 -42.27
CA GLU A 267 25.89 12.27 -43.57
C GLU A 267 27.43 12.12 -43.51
N GLY A 268 27.96 11.09 -44.17
CA GLY A 268 29.41 10.81 -44.21
C GLY A 268 29.97 9.98 -43.04
N LEU A 269 29.15 9.54 -42.09
CA LEU A 269 29.54 8.54 -41.08
C LEU A 269 29.60 7.13 -41.68
N ASP A 270 30.58 6.34 -41.27
CA ASP A 270 30.67 4.92 -41.63
C ASP A 270 29.53 4.11 -40.98
N SER A 271 29.22 2.94 -41.57
CA SER A 271 28.10 2.09 -41.11
C SER A 271 28.29 1.56 -39.69
N GLU A 272 29.53 1.30 -39.27
CA GLU A 272 29.84 0.76 -37.94
C GLU A 272 29.57 1.82 -36.86
N SER A 273 29.97 3.08 -37.10
CA SER A 273 29.67 4.21 -36.23
C SER A 273 28.17 4.51 -36.12
N LYS A 274 27.39 4.27 -37.19
CA LYS A 274 25.92 4.40 -37.16
C LYS A 274 25.28 3.30 -36.32
N ASP A 275 25.76 2.06 -36.43
CA ASP A 275 25.30 0.96 -35.59
C ASP A 275 25.61 1.22 -34.10
N PHE A 276 26.81 1.72 -33.77
CA PHE A 276 27.11 2.15 -32.40
C PHE A 276 26.20 3.27 -31.90
N ALA A 277 25.89 4.27 -32.73
CA ALA A 277 24.96 5.32 -32.37
C ALA A 277 23.56 4.76 -32.05
N LYS A 278 23.09 3.83 -32.88
CA LYS A 278 21.80 3.13 -32.70
C LYS A 278 21.77 2.28 -31.43
N ASP A 279 22.86 1.58 -31.12
CA ASP A 279 22.99 0.81 -29.88
C ASP A 279 22.95 1.72 -28.64
N ILE A 280 23.58 2.90 -28.70
CA ILE A 280 23.53 3.89 -27.61
C ILE A 280 22.10 4.43 -27.43
N VAL A 281 21.38 4.73 -28.52
CA VAL A 281 19.98 5.17 -28.46
C VAL A 281 19.11 4.07 -27.82
N SER A 282 19.25 2.83 -28.26
CA SER A 282 18.52 1.68 -27.71
C SER A 282 18.80 1.50 -26.21
N ALA A 283 20.07 1.50 -25.81
CA ALA A 283 20.48 1.38 -24.41
C ALA A 283 19.95 2.54 -23.54
N SER A 284 19.92 3.75 -24.10
CA SER A 284 19.39 4.93 -23.41
C SER A 284 17.89 4.85 -23.22
N HIS A 285 17.11 4.43 -24.22
CA HIS A 285 15.68 4.20 -24.07
C HIS A 285 15.37 3.11 -23.03
N ASN A 286 16.10 2.01 -23.05
CA ASN A 286 15.98 0.95 -22.05
C ASN A 286 16.23 1.46 -20.62
N LEU A 287 17.23 2.33 -20.44
CA LEU A 287 17.52 2.95 -19.14
C LEU A 287 16.41 3.93 -18.73
N LEU A 288 15.84 4.69 -19.66
CA LEU A 288 14.72 5.58 -19.39
C LEU A 288 13.49 4.81 -18.92
N ASP A 289 13.20 3.69 -19.58
CA ASP A 289 12.10 2.78 -19.21
C ASP A 289 12.31 2.15 -17.83
N LEU A 290 13.55 1.79 -17.48
CA LEU A 290 13.91 1.34 -16.14
C LEU A 290 13.62 2.41 -15.09
N VAL A 291 14.13 3.62 -15.30
CA VAL A 291 13.97 4.74 -14.36
C VAL A 291 12.49 5.08 -14.16
N ASN A 292 11.73 5.18 -15.26
CA ASN A 292 10.29 5.43 -15.22
C ASN A 292 9.55 4.28 -14.52
N GLY A 293 9.94 3.02 -14.75
CA GLY A 293 9.33 1.87 -14.08
C GLY A 293 9.59 1.84 -12.56
N VAL A 294 10.81 2.18 -12.13
CA VAL A 294 11.14 2.30 -10.70
C VAL A 294 10.34 3.41 -10.03
N LEU A 295 10.17 4.54 -10.72
CA LEU A 295 9.33 5.64 -10.24
C LEU A 295 7.87 5.23 -10.09
N ASP A 296 7.30 4.57 -11.10
CA ASP A 296 5.90 4.12 -11.07
C ASP A 296 5.67 3.21 -9.87
N ILE A 297 6.57 2.23 -9.62
CA ILE A 297 6.48 1.37 -8.44
C ILE A 297 6.56 2.17 -7.15
N SER A 298 7.50 3.12 -7.04
CA SER A 298 7.63 3.94 -5.84
C SER A 298 6.40 4.79 -5.57
N LYS A 299 5.77 5.34 -6.61
CA LYS A 299 4.54 6.14 -6.47
C LYS A 299 3.36 5.28 -6.03
N ILE A 300 3.25 4.06 -6.57
CA ILE A 300 2.21 3.10 -6.17
C ILE A 300 2.40 2.67 -4.72
N GLU A 301 3.61 2.25 -4.32
CA GLU A 301 3.93 1.84 -2.93
C GLU A 301 3.67 2.95 -1.90
N ALA A 302 3.86 4.21 -2.29
CA ALA A 302 3.62 5.36 -1.44
C ALA A 302 2.15 5.82 -1.41
N GLY A 303 1.26 5.20 -2.20
CA GLY A 303 -0.12 5.64 -2.34
C GLY A 303 -0.28 7.03 -2.98
N LYS A 304 0.77 7.53 -3.65
CA LYS A 304 0.79 8.86 -4.29
C LYS A 304 0.38 8.81 -5.77
N MET A 305 0.02 7.62 -6.27
CA MET A 305 -0.40 7.45 -7.65
C MET A 305 -1.89 7.75 -7.79
N GLU A 306 -2.20 8.86 -8.44
CA GLU A 306 -3.58 9.26 -8.72
C GLU A 306 -4.00 8.81 -10.12
N LEU A 307 -5.21 8.27 -10.23
CA LEU A 307 -5.83 7.92 -11.50
C LEU A 307 -6.47 9.17 -12.12
N ILE A 308 -6.15 9.44 -13.38
CA ILE A 308 -6.70 10.58 -14.12
C ILE A 308 -7.85 10.09 -14.99
N ASN A 309 -9.05 10.09 -14.43
CA ASN A 309 -10.25 9.64 -15.14
C ASN A 309 -10.71 10.68 -16.16
N LYS A 310 -10.70 10.30 -17.44
CA LYS A 310 -11.18 11.12 -18.56
C LYS A 310 -12.16 10.32 -19.39
N GLU A 311 -13.05 11.02 -20.10
CA GLU A 311 -13.92 10.41 -21.08
C GLU A 311 -13.13 10.03 -22.33
N TYR A 312 -13.42 8.87 -22.89
CA TYR A 312 -12.71 8.35 -24.06
C TYR A 312 -13.59 7.49 -24.95
N ASN A 313 -13.28 7.52 -26.25
CA ASN A 313 -13.89 6.61 -27.21
C ASN A 313 -13.26 5.22 -27.09
N SER A 314 -14.06 4.25 -26.65
CA SER A 314 -13.58 2.88 -26.40
C SER A 314 -13.09 2.19 -27.67
N PHE A 315 -13.82 2.32 -28.78
CA PHE A 315 -13.46 1.74 -30.07
C PHE A 315 -12.15 2.30 -30.62
N GLU A 316 -11.98 3.62 -30.59
CA GLU A 316 -10.75 4.27 -31.05
C GLU A 316 -9.55 3.84 -30.20
N LEU A 317 -9.74 3.82 -28.87
CA LEU A 317 -8.70 3.40 -27.93
C LEU A 317 -8.21 1.99 -28.21
N PHE A 318 -9.11 0.99 -28.24
CA PHE A 318 -8.73 -0.40 -28.41
C PHE A 318 -8.20 -0.72 -29.81
N ASN A 319 -8.72 -0.05 -30.86
CA ASN A 319 -8.16 -0.17 -32.20
C ASN A 319 -6.76 0.46 -32.31
N SER A 320 -6.53 1.62 -31.69
CA SER A 320 -5.24 2.30 -31.73
C SER A 320 -4.10 1.44 -31.16
N LEU A 321 -4.37 0.66 -30.12
CA LEU A 321 -3.41 -0.28 -29.51
C LEU A 321 -2.99 -1.38 -30.47
N SER A 322 -3.93 -1.89 -31.26
CA SER A 322 -3.64 -2.90 -32.30
C SER A 322 -2.72 -2.32 -33.37
N THR A 323 -3.03 -1.11 -33.84
CA THR A 323 -2.24 -0.40 -34.85
C THR A 323 -0.83 -0.07 -34.36
N MET A 324 -0.63 0.20 -33.07
CA MET A 324 0.70 0.43 -32.49
C MET A 324 1.56 -0.85 -32.38
N VAL A 325 0.93 -2.01 -32.24
CA VAL A 325 1.63 -3.28 -32.01
C VAL A 325 1.98 -3.99 -33.31
N ILE A 326 1.13 -3.89 -34.35
CA ILE A 326 1.36 -4.55 -35.64
C ILE A 326 2.75 -4.25 -36.23
N PRO A 327 3.25 -2.99 -36.28
CA PRO A 327 4.59 -2.70 -36.80
C PRO A 327 5.72 -3.39 -36.01
N ARG A 328 5.53 -3.64 -34.72
CA ARG A 328 6.53 -4.29 -33.85
C ARG A 328 6.70 -5.78 -34.13
N ILE A 329 5.74 -6.40 -34.85
CA ILE A 329 5.86 -7.79 -35.31
C ILE A 329 6.99 -7.91 -36.35
N GLY A 330 7.19 -6.86 -37.16
CA GLY A 330 8.19 -6.86 -38.23
C GLY A 330 7.96 -7.99 -39.23
N ASP A 331 9.04 -8.68 -39.60
CA ASP A 331 9.02 -9.77 -40.58
C ASP A 331 8.68 -11.14 -39.95
N LYS A 332 8.31 -11.19 -38.66
CA LYS A 332 7.96 -12.46 -38.01
C LYS A 332 6.68 -13.05 -38.63
N PRO A 333 6.62 -14.38 -38.88
CA PRO A 333 5.43 -15.05 -39.41
C PRO A 333 4.34 -15.22 -38.34
N ILE A 334 3.75 -14.11 -37.90
CA ILE A 334 2.73 -14.05 -36.85
C ILE A 334 1.44 -13.44 -37.41
N ASP A 335 0.34 -14.19 -37.31
CA ASP A 335 -1.01 -13.74 -37.65
C ASP A 335 -1.61 -12.98 -36.45
N PHE A 336 -1.83 -11.67 -36.58
CA PHE A 336 -2.37 -10.82 -35.52
C PHE A 336 -3.88 -10.61 -35.69
N LYS A 337 -4.67 -11.13 -34.76
CA LYS A 337 -6.15 -11.06 -34.80
C LYS A 337 -6.68 -10.16 -33.71
N THR A 338 -7.45 -9.16 -34.10
CA THR A 338 -8.16 -8.27 -33.16
C THR A 338 -9.65 -8.56 -33.17
N VAL A 339 -10.25 -8.73 -32.00
CA VAL A 339 -11.69 -8.95 -31.82
C VAL A 339 -12.19 -8.03 -30.72
N ILE A 340 -12.95 -7.00 -31.09
CA ILE A 340 -13.59 -6.08 -30.14
C ILE A 340 -15.08 -6.37 -30.17
N ALA A 341 -15.70 -6.49 -28.98
CA ALA A 341 -17.11 -6.76 -28.85
C ALA A 341 -17.96 -5.61 -29.44
N SER A 342 -18.98 -5.97 -30.21
CA SER A 342 -19.84 -5.00 -30.91
C SER A 342 -20.75 -4.20 -29.96
N ASP A 343 -20.96 -4.70 -28.75
CA ASP A 343 -21.80 -4.12 -27.71
C ASP A 343 -21.01 -3.27 -26.70
N ILE A 344 -19.72 -2.99 -26.95
CA ILE A 344 -18.93 -2.12 -26.08
C ILE A 344 -19.50 -0.68 -26.07
N PRO A 345 -19.71 -0.07 -24.89
CA PRO A 345 -20.23 1.29 -24.83
C PRO A 345 -19.24 2.26 -25.51
N PRO A 346 -19.73 3.20 -26.35
CA PRO A 346 -18.87 4.02 -27.20
C PRO A 346 -18.01 5.00 -26.40
N VAL A 347 -18.55 5.54 -25.29
CA VAL A 347 -17.84 6.48 -24.42
C VAL A 347 -17.78 5.92 -23.01
N LEU A 348 -16.55 5.69 -22.55
CA LEU A 348 -16.24 5.25 -21.20
C LEU A 348 -15.45 6.34 -20.48
N LYS A 349 -15.42 6.28 -19.15
CA LYS A 349 -14.64 7.19 -18.33
C LYS A 349 -13.74 6.42 -17.38
N GLY A 350 -12.45 6.69 -17.52
CA GLY A 350 -11.37 5.99 -16.82
C GLY A 350 -10.00 6.57 -17.18
N ASP A 351 -8.94 6.00 -16.60
CA ASP A 351 -7.58 6.40 -16.91
C ASP A 351 -7.08 5.73 -18.19
N THR A 352 -7.30 6.41 -19.32
CA THR A 352 -6.84 5.94 -20.64
C THR A 352 -5.35 5.68 -20.71
N GLY A 353 -4.53 6.46 -20.00
CA GLY A 353 -3.08 6.34 -20.03
C GLY A 353 -2.63 5.02 -19.40
N LYS A 354 -3.18 4.71 -18.21
CA LYS A 354 -2.89 3.46 -17.49
C LYS A 354 -3.50 2.24 -18.16
N LEU A 355 -4.69 2.38 -18.74
CA LEU A 355 -5.28 1.32 -19.56
C LEU A 355 -4.40 0.99 -20.77
N LYS A 356 -3.93 2.01 -21.52
CA LYS A 356 -2.98 1.82 -22.63
C LYS A 356 -1.69 1.16 -22.15
N GLN A 357 -1.12 1.62 -21.04
CA GLN A 357 0.12 1.11 -20.47
C GLN A 357 0.02 -0.39 -20.15
N ILE A 358 -1.06 -0.82 -19.49
CA ILE A 358 -1.33 -2.23 -19.16
C ILE A 358 -1.44 -3.06 -20.44
N ILE A 359 -2.33 -2.67 -21.35
CA ILE A 359 -2.65 -3.48 -22.53
C ILE A 359 -1.45 -3.54 -23.49
N LEU A 360 -0.77 -2.42 -23.70
CA LEU A 360 0.41 -2.37 -24.55
C LEU A 360 1.52 -3.25 -24.00
N ASN A 361 1.76 -3.27 -22.68
CA ASN A 361 2.76 -4.14 -22.08
C ASN A 361 2.42 -5.64 -22.26
N LEU A 362 1.14 -6.03 -22.16
CA LEU A 362 0.72 -7.40 -22.44
C LEU A 362 0.92 -7.78 -23.92
N LEU A 363 0.54 -6.88 -24.84
CA LEU A 363 0.67 -7.10 -26.28
C LEU A 363 2.13 -7.13 -26.76
N THR A 364 2.98 -6.23 -26.26
CA THR A 364 4.40 -6.20 -26.62
C THR A 364 5.13 -7.44 -26.10
N ASN A 365 4.78 -7.92 -24.90
CA ASN A 365 5.28 -9.21 -24.40
C ASN A 365 4.85 -10.38 -25.30
N ALA A 366 3.59 -10.42 -25.74
CA ALA A 366 3.13 -11.44 -26.69
C ALA A 366 3.95 -11.46 -27.99
N VAL A 367 4.24 -10.28 -28.56
CA VAL A 367 5.08 -10.15 -29.78
C VAL A 367 6.54 -10.56 -29.54
N LYS A 368 7.06 -10.22 -28.37
CA LYS A 368 8.45 -10.49 -27.96
C LYS A 368 8.71 -11.99 -27.78
N TYR A 369 7.75 -12.72 -27.20
CA TYR A 369 7.89 -14.13 -26.82
C TYR A 369 7.27 -15.13 -27.82
N THR A 370 6.71 -14.62 -28.91
CA THR A 370 6.20 -15.41 -30.04
C THR A 370 7.10 -15.21 -31.25
N ASP A 371 7.58 -16.31 -31.83
CA ASP A 371 8.41 -16.28 -33.05
C ASP A 371 7.60 -16.62 -34.31
N LYS A 372 6.61 -17.52 -34.18
CA LYS A 372 5.70 -17.93 -35.25
C LYS A 372 4.32 -18.30 -34.71
N GLY A 373 3.29 -18.18 -35.53
CA GLY A 373 1.93 -18.62 -35.18
C GLY A 373 0.95 -17.45 -35.16
N PHE A 374 0.22 -17.25 -34.06
CA PHE A 374 -0.74 -16.17 -33.96
C PHE A 374 -0.75 -15.47 -32.60
N ILE A 375 -1.15 -14.21 -32.62
CA ILE A 375 -1.48 -13.43 -31.42
C ILE A 375 -2.92 -12.95 -31.58
N LYS A 376 -3.75 -13.23 -30.58
CA LYS A 376 -5.16 -12.86 -30.56
C LYS A 376 -5.42 -11.86 -29.44
N TYR A 377 -5.79 -10.65 -29.82
CA TYR A 377 -6.22 -9.59 -28.94
C TYR A 377 -7.74 -9.50 -28.93
N ARG A 378 -8.36 -9.66 -27.76
CA ARG A 378 -9.81 -9.70 -27.59
C ARG A 378 -10.26 -8.75 -26.49
N VAL A 379 -11.28 -7.95 -26.78
CA VAL A 379 -11.93 -7.07 -25.81
C VAL A 379 -13.41 -7.46 -25.74
N GLU A 380 -13.83 -7.97 -24.60
CA GLU A 380 -15.21 -8.33 -24.28
C GLU A 380 -15.74 -7.39 -23.19
N CYS A 381 -17.05 -7.18 -23.14
CA CYS A 381 -17.67 -6.33 -22.14
C CYS A 381 -18.91 -7.00 -21.51
N ILE A 382 -19.19 -6.66 -20.26
CA ILE A 382 -20.44 -7.00 -19.58
C ILE A 382 -21.02 -5.69 -19.05
N ASN A 383 -22.06 -5.21 -19.71
CA ASN A 383 -22.64 -3.90 -19.45
C ASN A 383 -23.71 -3.98 -18.36
N ASP A 384 -23.55 -3.18 -17.31
CA ASP A 384 -24.56 -2.89 -16.30
C ASP A 384 -25.04 -1.45 -16.45
N TYR A 385 -26.01 -1.26 -17.36
CA TYR A 385 -26.58 0.05 -17.64
C TYR A 385 -27.40 0.64 -16.48
N LYS A 386 -27.74 -0.15 -15.45
CA LYS A 386 -28.44 0.37 -14.26
C LYS A 386 -27.49 1.15 -13.36
N ASN A 387 -26.27 0.65 -13.20
CA ASN A 387 -25.24 1.28 -12.39
C ASN A 387 -24.28 2.16 -13.19
N ASN A 388 -24.52 2.35 -14.50
CA ASN A 388 -23.61 3.04 -15.42
C ASN A 388 -22.19 2.45 -15.38
N GLN A 389 -22.08 1.13 -15.32
CA GLN A 389 -20.79 0.45 -15.24
C GLN A 389 -20.66 -0.59 -16.34
N THR A 390 -19.48 -0.71 -16.93
CA THR A 390 -19.15 -1.84 -17.79
C THR A 390 -17.95 -2.57 -17.23
N LYS A 391 -18.04 -3.89 -17.20
CA LYS A 391 -16.90 -4.74 -16.88
C LYS A 391 -16.21 -5.12 -18.18
N LEU A 392 -15.02 -4.57 -18.40
CA LEU A 392 -14.18 -4.88 -19.54
C LEU A 392 -13.33 -6.11 -19.24
N ILE A 393 -13.24 -6.99 -20.22
CA ILE A 393 -12.45 -8.22 -20.19
C ILE A 393 -11.53 -8.20 -21.39
N ILE A 394 -10.26 -7.86 -21.14
CA ILE A 394 -9.22 -7.79 -22.15
C ILE A 394 -8.40 -9.07 -22.09
N THR A 395 -8.35 -9.82 -23.19
CA THR A 395 -7.63 -11.08 -23.30
C THR A 395 -6.60 -11.01 -24.41
N VAL A 396 -5.35 -11.32 -24.08
CA VAL A 396 -4.23 -11.45 -25.02
C VAL A 396 -3.78 -12.91 -25.00
N THR A 397 -3.96 -13.60 -26.13
CA THR A 397 -3.53 -15.00 -26.30
C THR A 397 -2.42 -15.06 -27.34
N ASP A 398 -1.34 -15.75 -27.02
CA ASP A 398 -0.21 -15.99 -27.91
C ASP A 398 0.08 -17.49 -28.06
N THR A 399 0.70 -17.88 -29.17
CA THR A 399 1.22 -19.24 -29.38
C THR A 399 2.74 -19.31 -29.20
N GLY A 400 3.27 -18.47 -28.31
CA GLY A 400 4.70 -18.37 -28.06
C GLY A 400 5.24 -19.54 -27.23
N ARG A 401 6.40 -19.33 -26.61
CA ARG A 401 7.11 -20.34 -25.81
C ARG A 401 6.30 -20.91 -24.62
N GLY A 402 5.28 -20.19 -24.16
CA GLY A 402 4.56 -20.54 -22.93
C GLY A 402 5.42 -20.41 -21.67
N ILE A 403 4.82 -20.57 -20.51
CA ILE A 403 5.45 -20.36 -19.20
C ILE A 403 5.31 -21.64 -18.37
N LYS A 404 6.39 -22.04 -17.69
CA LYS A 404 6.36 -23.20 -16.79
C LYS A 404 5.52 -22.89 -15.55
N LYS A 405 4.81 -23.91 -15.02
CA LYS A 405 3.93 -23.73 -13.86
C LYS A 405 4.65 -23.20 -12.61
N GLU A 406 5.89 -23.62 -12.40
CA GLU A 406 6.74 -23.17 -11.30
C GLU A 406 7.13 -21.68 -11.37
N ASP A 407 7.08 -21.10 -12.57
CA ASP A 407 7.48 -19.73 -12.82
C ASP A 407 6.31 -18.74 -12.81
N ILE A 408 5.06 -19.21 -12.83
CA ILE A 408 3.87 -18.35 -12.89
C ILE A 408 3.81 -17.40 -11.69
N ASP A 409 4.06 -17.91 -10.48
CA ASP A 409 4.04 -17.12 -9.24
C ASP A 409 5.19 -16.09 -9.16
N ARG A 410 6.19 -16.22 -10.04
CA ARG A 410 7.36 -15.35 -10.09
C ARG A 410 7.23 -14.23 -11.11
N LEU A 411 6.30 -14.34 -12.07
CA LEU A 411 6.11 -13.38 -13.16
C LEU A 411 5.85 -11.94 -12.70
N PHE A 412 5.14 -11.80 -11.58
CA PHE A 412 4.75 -10.50 -11.05
C PHE A 412 5.70 -9.97 -9.97
N LYS A 413 6.76 -10.73 -9.64
CA LYS A 413 7.78 -10.27 -8.70
C LYS A 413 8.70 -9.24 -9.36
N LYS A 414 9.02 -8.18 -8.61
CA LYS A 414 9.84 -7.06 -9.07
C LYS A 414 11.27 -7.52 -9.41
N PHE A 415 11.78 -7.10 -10.57
CA PHE A 415 13.13 -7.43 -11.07
C PHE A 415 13.39 -8.92 -11.33
N GLU A 416 12.37 -9.78 -11.26
CA GLU A 416 12.52 -11.17 -11.63
C GLU A 416 12.35 -11.35 -13.14
N ARG A 417 13.29 -12.09 -13.74
CA ARG A 417 13.25 -12.55 -15.12
C ARG A 417 13.41 -14.07 -15.10
N LEU A 418 12.71 -14.75 -15.99
CA LEU A 418 12.85 -16.19 -16.18
C LEU A 418 14.29 -16.52 -16.62
N GLU A 419 14.87 -17.61 -16.14
CA GLU A 419 16.27 -17.95 -16.45
C GLU A 419 16.51 -18.14 -17.96
N GLU A 420 15.51 -18.68 -18.66
CA GLU A 420 15.52 -18.83 -20.12
C GLU A 420 15.55 -17.47 -20.84
N ASP A 421 14.98 -16.42 -20.23
CA ASP A 421 15.04 -15.05 -20.75
C ASP A 421 16.39 -14.38 -20.50
N ARG A 422 17.22 -14.89 -19.58
CA ARG A 422 18.58 -14.35 -19.33
C ARG A 422 19.57 -14.80 -20.40
N ASN A 423 19.35 -15.99 -20.98
CA ASN A 423 20.21 -16.58 -22.00
C ASN A 423 19.81 -16.22 -23.43
N THR A 424 18.66 -15.56 -23.62
CA THR A 424 18.24 -15.01 -24.92
C THR A 424 18.59 -13.53 -25.02
N SER A 425 18.87 -13.03 -26.24
CA SER A 425 19.07 -11.60 -26.56
C SER A 425 17.81 -10.72 -26.37
N ILE A 426 16.82 -11.21 -25.64
CA ILE A 426 15.52 -10.59 -25.45
C ILE A 426 15.63 -9.61 -24.27
N GLU A 427 15.73 -8.32 -24.58
CA GLU A 427 15.90 -7.24 -23.59
C GLU A 427 14.65 -7.02 -22.73
N GLY A 428 14.79 -6.73 -21.45
CA GLY A 428 13.64 -6.45 -20.58
C GLY A 428 14.03 -6.16 -19.14
N THR A 429 13.30 -5.25 -18.51
CA THR A 429 13.60 -4.70 -17.18
C THR A 429 13.19 -5.62 -16.03
N GLY A 430 12.28 -6.58 -16.28
CA GLY A 430 11.66 -7.37 -15.22
C GLY A 430 10.68 -6.58 -14.33
N LEU A 431 10.34 -5.34 -14.71
CA LEU A 431 9.39 -4.49 -13.97
C LEU A 431 8.01 -4.43 -14.62
N GLY A 432 7.91 -4.69 -15.94
CA GLY A 432 6.69 -4.47 -16.71
C GLY A 432 5.47 -5.18 -16.14
N LEU A 433 5.53 -6.49 -15.87
CA LEU A 433 4.40 -7.25 -15.33
C LEU A 433 4.06 -6.87 -13.89
N ALA A 434 5.05 -6.61 -13.04
CA ALA A 434 4.83 -6.13 -11.67
C ALA A 434 4.11 -4.78 -11.64
N ILE A 435 4.49 -3.84 -12.53
CA ILE A 435 3.80 -2.55 -12.71
C ILE A 435 2.39 -2.79 -13.24
N THR A 436 2.23 -3.69 -14.21
CA THR A 436 0.92 -3.98 -14.84
C THR A 436 -0.06 -4.55 -13.82
N GLU A 437 0.37 -5.47 -12.95
CA GLU A 437 -0.45 -5.98 -11.85
C GLU A 437 -0.80 -4.87 -10.86
N SER A 438 0.19 -4.10 -10.42
CA SER A 438 -0.01 -3.01 -9.47
C SER A 438 -0.97 -1.93 -10.00
N LEU A 439 -0.88 -1.58 -11.29
CA LEU A 439 -1.80 -0.64 -11.95
C LEU A 439 -3.21 -1.24 -12.08
N ALA A 440 -3.31 -2.52 -12.42
CA ALA A 440 -4.60 -3.19 -12.49
C ALA A 440 -5.31 -3.18 -11.12
N GLU A 441 -4.60 -3.48 -10.04
CA GLU A 441 -5.13 -3.41 -8.68
C GLU A 441 -5.56 -1.99 -8.29
N LEU A 442 -4.76 -0.98 -8.61
CA LEU A 442 -5.08 0.43 -8.39
C LEU A 442 -6.38 0.84 -9.10
N MET A 443 -6.62 0.31 -10.30
CA MET A 443 -7.85 0.53 -11.08
C MET A 443 -9.04 -0.34 -10.60
N GLY A 444 -8.90 -1.09 -9.50
CA GLY A 444 -9.93 -2.01 -9.01
C GLY A 444 -10.11 -3.25 -9.89
N GLY A 445 -9.16 -3.52 -10.77
CA GLY A 445 -9.12 -4.64 -11.69
C GLY A 445 -8.25 -5.80 -11.21
N LYS A 446 -8.13 -6.82 -12.07
CA LYS A 446 -7.26 -7.98 -11.81
C LYS A 446 -6.69 -8.55 -13.10
N ILE A 447 -5.44 -8.98 -13.04
CA ILE A 447 -4.76 -9.73 -14.10
C ILE A 447 -4.68 -11.20 -13.71
N THR A 448 -4.93 -12.07 -14.68
CA THR A 448 -4.82 -13.52 -14.53
C THR A 448 -4.09 -14.08 -15.74
N VAL A 449 -3.29 -15.13 -15.52
CA VAL A 449 -2.51 -15.78 -16.58
C VAL A 449 -2.81 -17.27 -16.59
N ILE A 450 -2.99 -17.82 -17.78
CA ILE A 450 -3.09 -19.25 -18.04
C ILE A 450 -2.06 -19.54 -19.12
N SER A 451 -1.10 -20.41 -18.84
CA SER A 451 -0.03 -20.73 -19.78
C SER A 451 0.34 -22.20 -19.69
N ASP A 452 0.63 -22.79 -20.85
CA ASP A 452 1.18 -24.12 -20.99
C ASP A 452 2.51 -24.01 -21.74
N TYR A 453 3.57 -24.54 -21.12
CA TYR A 453 4.90 -24.52 -21.72
C TYR A 453 4.91 -25.19 -23.11
N GLY A 454 5.42 -24.47 -24.12
CA GLY A 454 5.46 -24.87 -25.52
C GLY A 454 4.17 -24.69 -26.32
N LYS A 455 3.05 -24.31 -25.69
CA LYS A 455 1.75 -24.08 -26.37
C LYS A 455 1.34 -22.61 -26.45
N GLY A 456 1.94 -21.76 -25.61
CA GLY A 456 1.67 -20.32 -25.54
C GLY A 456 1.01 -19.89 -24.23
N SER A 457 0.66 -18.61 -24.15
CA SER A 457 0.08 -18.02 -22.94
C SER A 457 -1.21 -17.25 -23.24
N THR A 458 -2.05 -17.11 -22.22
CA THR A 458 -3.24 -16.26 -22.25
C THR A 458 -3.24 -15.38 -21.01
N PHE A 459 -3.08 -14.08 -21.21
CA PHE A 459 -3.23 -13.05 -20.19
C PHE A 459 -4.62 -12.45 -20.28
N LYS A 460 -5.29 -12.33 -19.14
CA LYS A 460 -6.62 -11.77 -19.01
C LYS A 460 -6.61 -10.67 -17.97
N PHE A 461 -6.89 -9.45 -18.41
CA PHE A 461 -7.07 -8.26 -17.58
C PHE A 461 -8.55 -7.92 -17.50
N VAL A 462 -9.04 -7.67 -16.29
CA VAL A 462 -10.43 -7.34 -16.01
C VAL A 462 -10.48 -6.03 -15.24
N VAL A 463 -11.29 -5.08 -15.70
CA VAL A 463 -11.47 -3.77 -15.07
C VAL A 463 -12.92 -3.31 -15.18
N VAL A 464 -13.37 -2.48 -14.24
CA VAL A 464 -14.70 -1.87 -14.26
C VAL A 464 -14.55 -0.40 -14.59
N GLU A 465 -15.28 0.06 -15.61
CA GLU A 465 -15.25 1.44 -16.11
C GLU A 465 -16.64 2.07 -16.03
N GLU A 466 -16.70 3.39 -15.90
CA GLU A 466 -17.95 4.15 -15.89
C GLU A 466 -18.46 4.37 -17.33
N ILE A 467 -19.74 4.09 -17.57
CA ILE A 467 -20.43 4.36 -18.83
C ILE A 467 -20.98 5.78 -18.78
N VAL A 468 -20.43 6.68 -19.59
CA VAL A 468 -20.90 8.07 -19.67
C VAL A 468 -22.04 8.21 -20.68
N ASN A 469 -21.88 7.62 -21.86
CA ASN A 469 -22.91 7.65 -22.89
C ASN A 469 -23.48 6.26 -23.14
N LYS A 470 -24.77 6.10 -22.83
CA LYS A 470 -25.56 4.88 -23.05
C LYS A 470 -26.02 4.74 -24.50
N GLU A 471 -26.17 5.88 -25.16
CA GLU A 471 -26.58 5.94 -26.55
C GLU A 471 -25.33 5.93 -27.41
N SER A 472 -25.23 4.90 -28.23
CA SER A 472 -24.57 5.01 -29.51
C SER A 472 -25.30 6.10 -30.31
N ASN A 473 -24.94 7.37 -30.10
CA ASN A 473 -25.07 8.40 -31.13
C ASN A 473 -23.90 8.33 -32.11
N LEU A 474 -23.27 7.16 -32.25
CA LEU A 474 -23.08 6.63 -33.58
C LEU A 474 -24.51 6.25 -34.00
N VAL A 475 -25.21 7.08 -34.78
CA VAL A 475 -25.18 6.93 -36.24
C VAL A 475 -24.12 5.90 -36.68
N VAL A 476 -24.28 4.66 -36.23
CA VAL A 476 -24.14 3.50 -37.08
C VAL A 476 -25.31 3.69 -38.03
N ASN A 477 -25.09 4.54 -39.04
CA ASN A 477 -25.71 4.29 -40.32
C ASN A 477 -25.50 2.81 -40.52
N GLU A 478 -26.65 2.14 -40.65
CA GLU A 478 -26.81 0.72 -40.89
C GLU A 478 -25.67 0.19 -41.74
N GLN A 479 -25.40 -1.09 -41.57
CA GLN A 479 -24.82 -2.00 -42.55
C GLN A 479 -25.06 -1.55 -44.01
N THR A 480 -24.33 -0.54 -44.43
CA THR A 480 -23.92 -0.34 -45.78
C THR A 480 -22.69 -1.22 -45.80
N THR A 481 -22.89 -2.45 -46.30
CA THR A 481 -21.98 -2.98 -47.29
C THR A 481 -21.14 -1.83 -47.83
N LEU A 482 -19.87 -1.75 -47.41
CA LEU A 482 -18.91 -0.78 -47.93
C LEU A 482 -18.73 -1.12 -49.42
N ASN A 483 -19.67 -0.66 -50.25
CA ASN A 483 -19.32 -0.16 -51.55
C ASN A 483 -18.29 0.93 -51.24
N TYR A 484 -17.03 0.63 -51.51
CA TYR A 484 -16.02 1.68 -51.63
C TYR A 484 -16.62 2.72 -52.58
N GLU A 485 -17.00 3.89 -52.08
CA GLU A 485 -17.23 5.03 -52.96
C GLU A 485 -15.87 5.34 -53.56
N THR A 486 -15.72 5.06 -54.84
CA THR A 486 -14.47 5.19 -55.56
C THR A 486 -14.32 6.62 -56.03
N PHE A 487 -13.16 7.22 -55.80
CA PHE A 487 -12.81 8.52 -56.37
C PHE A 487 -12.05 8.32 -57.69
N GLU A 488 -12.60 7.44 -58.55
CA GLU A 488 -12.02 7.12 -59.84
C GLU A 488 -11.89 8.39 -60.69
N GLY A 489 -10.71 8.60 -61.28
CA GLY A 489 -10.40 9.78 -62.10
C GLY A 489 -9.85 11.00 -61.33
N LYS A 490 -9.85 10.99 -59.99
CA LYS A 490 -9.21 12.04 -59.18
C LYS A 490 -7.70 11.81 -59.06
N LYS A 491 -6.93 12.92 -59.10
CA LYS A 491 -5.47 12.92 -59.00
C LYS A 491 -5.01 13.59 -57.70
N VAL A 492 -4.20 12.87 -56.93
CA VAL A 492 -3.66 13.32 -55.64
C VAL A 492 -2.15 13.38 -55.71
N LEU A 493 -1.57 14.49 -55.24
CA LEU A 493 -0.13 14.62 -55.04
C LEU A 493 0.20 14.44 -53.56
N VAL A 494 1.13 13.55 -53.24
CA VAL A 494 1.66 13.38 -51.89
C VAL A 494 3.13 13.80 -51.86
N VAL A 495 3.48 14.67 -50.92
CA VAL A 495 4.83 15.24 -50.78
C VAL A 495 5.35 14.90 -49.39
N ASP A 496 6.45 14.15 -49.34
CA ASP A 496 7.10 13.70 -48.10
C ASP A 496 8.54 13.29 -48.42
N ASP A 497 9.51 13.65 -47.59
CA ASP A 497 10.92 13.35 -47.82
C ASP A 497 11.27 11.87 -47.56
N SER A 498 10.43 11.17 -46.79
CA SER A 498 10.57 9.75 -46.54
C SER A 498 9.82 8.90 -47.57
N LYS A 499 10.58 8.14 -48.36
CA LYS A 499 10.02 7.13 -49.29
C LYS A 499 9.10 6.12 -48.62
N LEU A 500 9.33 5.82 -47.34
CA LEU A 500 8.48 4.92 -46.57
C LEU A 500 7.12 5.55 -46.29
N ASN A 501 7.07 6.82 -45.89
CA ASN A 501 5.83 7.56 -45.67
C ASN A 501 5.03 7.70 -46.96
N LEU A 502 5.70 8.00 -48.08
CA LEU A 502 5.08 8.06 -49.41
C LEU A 502 4.41 6.73 -49.77
N LYS A 503 5.10 5.60 -49.54
CA LYS A 503 4.56 4.25 -49.81
C LYS A 503 3.37 3.91 -48.91
N VAL A 504 3.39 4.35 -47.66
CA VAL A 504 2.25 4.19 -46.73
C VAL A 504 1.06 5.01 -47.20
N ALA A 505 1.27 6.29 -47.53
CA ALA A 505 0.22 7.17 -48.02
C ALA A 505 -0.40 6.65 -49.33
N GLU A 506 0.44 6.21 -50.28
CA GLU A 506 0.02 5.57 -51.53
C GLU A 506 -0.84 4.32 -51.27
N ASN A 507 -0.39 3.42 -50.38
CA ASN A 507 -1.15 2.23 -50.02
C ASN A 507 -2.50 2.54 -49.37
N VAL A 508 -2.56 3.60 -48.54
CA VAL A 508 -3.83 4.01 -47.91
C VAL A 508 -4.78 4.58 -48.97
N LEU A 509 -4.30 5.49 -49.82
CA LEU A 509 -5.07 6.15 -50.89
C LEU A 509 -5.51 5.17 -52.00
N LYS A 510 -4.74 4.10 -52.25
CA LYS A 510 -5.10 3.04 -53.21
C LYS A 510 -6.43 2.36 -52.86
N ASN A 511 -6.78 2.27 -51.59
CA ASN A 511 -8.07 1.72 -51.13
C ASN A 511 -9.28 2.54 -51.60
N PHE A 512 -9.06 3.79 -52.03
CA PHE A 512 -10.09 4.70 -52.53
C PHE A 512 -10.12 4.82 -54.07
N LYS A 513 -9.31 4.01 -54.78
CA LYS A 513 -9.13 4.02 -56.24
C LYS A 513 -8.76 5.38 -56.84
N ILE A 514 -7.96 6.15 -56.12
CA ILE A 514 -7.43 7.45 -56.53
C ILE A 514 -6.12 7.27 -57.30
N SER A 515 -5.87 8.11 -58.31
CA SER A 515 -4.56 8.18 -58.96
C SER A 515 -3.62 9.03 -58.11
N THR A 516 -2.62 8.39 -57.49
CA THR A 516 -1.66 9.04 -56.60
C THR A 516 -0.31 9.23 -57.30
N GLU A 517 0.24 10.43 -57.20
CA GLU A 517 1.63 10.73 -57.57
C GLU A 517 2.38 11.16 -56.30
N THR A 518 3.59 10.65 -56.11
CA THR A 518 4.40 10.91 -54.92
C THR A 518 5.69 11.62 -55.30
N VAL A 519 6.08 12.65 -54.55
CA VAL A 519 7.33 13.39 -54.74
C VAL A 519 8.05 13.55 -53.41
N THR A 520 9.37 13.70 -53.47
CA THR A 520 10.26 13.65 -52.30
C THR A 520 10.71 15.01 -51.77
N SER A 521 10.32 16.10 -52.44
CA SER A 521 10.70 17.44 -52.02
C SER A 521 9.68 18.51 -52.43
N GLY A 522 9.72 19.63 -51.72
CA GLY A 522 8.93 20.82 -52.07
C GLY A 522 9.22 21.37 -53.48
N LEU A 523 10.47 21.28 -53.95
CA LEU A 523 10.85 21.71 -55.31
C LEU A 523 10.24 20.83 -56.39
N GLU A 524 10.22 19.52 -56.18
CA GLU A 524 9.53 18.57 -57.07
C GLU A 524 8.03 18.83 -57.07
N CYS A 525 7.43 19.11 -55.90
CA CYS A 525 6.02 19.49 -55.81
C CYS A 525 5.69 20.70 -56.70
N LEU A 526 6.45 21.80 -56.58
CA LEU A 526 6.23 23.01 -57.39
C LEU A 526 6.38 22.72 -58.90
N SER A 527 7.31 21.86 -59.28
CA SER A 527 7.53 21.46 -60.68
C SER A 527 6.37 20.59 -61.22
N CYS A 528 5.87 19.66 -60.39
CA CYS A 528 4.74 18.81 -60.72
C CYS A 528 3.45 19.61 -60.89
N VAL A 529 3.17 20.56 -60.01
CA VAL A 529 1.95 21.38 -60.07
C VAL A 529 1.93 22.32 -61.29
N LYS A 530 3.11 22.74 -61.79
CA LYS A 530 3.19 23.51 -63.05
C LYS A 530 2.87 22.70 -64.30
N SER A 531 3.20 21.41 -64.29
CA SER A 531 3.09 20.53 -65.46
C SER A 531 1.81 19.70 -65.48
N LYS A 532 1.19 19.44 -64.31
CA LYS A 532 0.05 18.55 -64.14
C LYS A 532 -1.00 19.18 -63.24
N LYS A 533 -2.26 18.82 -63.46
CA LYS A 533 -3.38 19.19 -62.58
C LYS A 533 -3.61 18.10 -61.54
N TYR A 534 -3.77 18.53 -60.28
CA TYR A 534 -4.13 17.70 -59.14
C TYR A 534 -5.39 18.25 -58.50
N ASP A 535 -6.21 17.39 -57.92
CA ASP A 535 -7.44 17.75 -57.21
C ASP A 535 -7.19 18.10 -55.73
N ILE A 536 -6.14 17.53 -55.13
CA ILE A 536 -5.72 17.80 -53.73
C ILE A 536 -4.26 17.43 -53.54
N ILE A 537 -3.58 18.15 -52.64
CA ILE A 537 -2.18 17.91 -52.27
C ILE A 537 -2.13 17.54 -50.78
N PHE A 538 -1.48 16.43 -50.44
CA PHE A 538 -1.07 16.12 -49.07
C PHE A 538 0.40 16.46 -48.90
N MET A 539 0.70 17.37 -47.99
CA MET A 539 2.00 18.02 -47.87
C MET A 539 2.60 17.80 -46.49
N ASP A 540 3.75 17.14 -46.41
CA ASP A 540 4.53 17.12 -45.18
C ASP A 540 5.01 18.52 -44.80
N ILE A 541 4.93 18.83 -43.50
CA ILE A 541 5.25 20.16 -42.99
C ILE A 541 6.76 20.28 -42.78
N MET A 542 7.39 19.20 -42.29
CA MET A 542 8.81 19.15 -41.99
C MET A 542 9.55 18.39 -43.09
N MET A 543 10.04 19.14 -44.09
CA MET A 543 10.89 18.60 -45.15
C MET A 543 12.23 19.36 -45.19
N PRO A 544 13.35 18.68 -45.49
CA PRO A 544 14.65 19.31 -45.66
C PRO A 544 14.65 20.28 -46.84
N ASN A 545 15.47 21.34 -46.74
CA ASN A 545 15.64 22.43 -47.69
C ASN A 545 14.44 23.38 -47.85
N MET A 546 13.21 22.88 -47.94
CA MET A 546 12.00 23.70 -48.11
C MET A 546 10.83 23.09 -47.33
N SER A 547 10.35 23.82 -46.33
CA SER A 547 9.24 23.35 -45.49
C SER A 547 7.91 23.34 -46.23
N GLY A 548 6.94 22.55 -45.77
CA GLY A 548 5.60 22.50 -46.38
C GLY A 548 4.90 23.86 -46.38
N VAL A 549 5.15 24.70 -45.37
CA VAL A 549 4.62 26.06 -45.25
C VAL A 549 5.20 26.96 -46.35
N GLU A 550 6.50 26.87 -46.62
CA GLU A 550 7.16 27.61 -47.69
C GLU A 550 6.66 27.18 -49.08
N VAL A 551 6.43 25.88 -49.28
CA VAL A 551 5.84 25.35 -50.51
C VAL A 551 4.44 25.90 -50.71
N LEU A 552 3.60 25.87 -49.68
CA LEU A 552 2.25 26.42 -49.71
C LEU A 552 2.26 27.91 -50.10
N LYS A 553 3.12 28.71 -49.49
CA LYS A 553 3.25 30.13 -49.81
C LYS A 553 3.58 30.36 -51.29
N LYS A 554 4.53 29.60 -51.83
CA LYS A 554 4.89 29.66 -53.26
C LYS A 554 3.75 29.22 -54.18
N LEU A 555 3.02 28.16 -53.81
CA LEU A 555 1.83 27.72 -54.56
C LEU A 555 0.77 28.83 -54.62
N ARG A 556 0.54 29.55 -53.52
CA ARG A 556 -0.41 30.67 -53.48
C ARG A 556 0.09 31.91 -54.25
N GLU A 557 1.39 32.22 -54.20
CA GLU A 557 2.01 33.27 -55.01
C GLU A 557 1.86 33.00 -56.52
N GLU A 558 1.95 31.74 -56.93
CA GLU A 558 1.71 31.29 -58.32
C GLU A 558 0.21 31.12 -58.67
N LYS A 559 -0.70 31.55 -57.79
CA LYS A 559 -2.16 31.45 -57.95
C LYS A 559 -2.68 30.03 -58.15
N VAL A 560 -2.01 29.03 -57.58
CA VAL A 560 -2.49 27.64 -57.56
C VAL A 560 -3.59 27.50 -56.50
N ASN A 561 -4.82 27.27 -56.96
CA ASN A 561 -6.00 27.12 -56.10
C ASN A 561 -6.40 25.65 -55.88
N ILE A 562 -5.41 24.81 -55.57
CA ILE A 562 -5.63 23.39 -55.22
C ILE A 562 -5.68 23.29 -53.69
N PRO A 563 -6.60 22.51 -53.11
CA PRO A 563 -6.63 22.23 -51.68
C PRO A 563 -5.31 21.57 -51.21
N VAL A 564 -4.68 22.12 -50.17
CA VAL A 564 -3.45 21.61 -49.57
C VAL A 564 -3.71 21.20 -48.13
N ILE A 565 -3.52 19.91 -47.85
CA ILE A 565 -3.73 19.29 -46.55
C ILE A 565 -2.38 19.01 -45.90
N ALA A 566 -2.16 19.56 -44.71
CA ALA A 566 -0.93 19.39 -43.97
C ALA A 566 -0.83 17.96 -43.40
N LEU A 567 0.30 17.27 -43.58
CA LEU A 567 0.63 16.01 -42.93
C LEU A 567 1.61 16.30 -41.79
N THR A 568 1.23 15.98 -40.55
CA THR A 568 2.07 16.27 -39.36
C THR A 568 2.25 15.05 -38.47
N ALA A 569 3.42 14.92 -37.83
CA ALA A 569 3.65 13.92 -36.79
C ALA A 569 3.05 14.32 -35.42
N ASP A 570 2.78 15.62 -35.21
CA ASP A 570 2.25 16.15 -33.95
C ASP A 570 0.73 16.14 -33.95
N ALA A 571 0.14 15.22 -33.20
CA ALA A 571 -1.29 15.21 -32.87
C ALA A 571 -1.59 15.97 -31.55
N ILE A 572 -0.85 17.05 -31.28
CA ILE A 572 -1.00 17.87 -30.07
C ILE A 572 -2.11 18.91 -30.29
N GLU A 573 -2.95 19.09 -29.28
CA GLU A 573 -4.05 20.07 -29.22
C GLU A 573 -3.53 21.49 -29.52
N GLY A 574 -4.17 22.21 -30.46
CA GLY A 574 -3.83 23.59 -30.88
C GLY A 574 -2.96 23.72 -32.14
N GLN A 575 -2.35 22.64 -32.66
CA GLN A 575 -1.58 22.71 -33.92
C GLN A 575 -2.48 22.84 -35.17
N GLU A 576 -3.72 22.37 -35.13
CA GLU A 576 -4.70 22.54 -36.22
C GLU A 576 -4.95 24.01 -36.54
N GLU A 577 -5.21 24.83 -35.51
CA GLU A 577 -5.44 26.27 -35.64
C GLU A 577 -4.23 26.98 -36.24
N LYS A 578 -3.03 26.54 -35.88
CA LYS A 578 -1.77 27.06 -36.43
C LYS A 578 -1.67 26.80 -37.94
N TYR A 579 -1.84 25.56 -38.40
CA TYR A 579 -1.71 25.25 -39.82
C TYR A 579 -2.82 25.87 -40.67
N ILE A 580 -4.04 25.95 -40.14
CA ILE A 580 -5.12 26.69 -40.80
C ILE A 580 -4.77 28.18 -40.89
N SER A 581 -4.20 28.79 -39.84
CA SER A 581 -3.75 30.18 -39.86
C SER A 581 -2.60 30.45 -40.85
N GLU A 582 -1.77 29.45 -41.12
CA GLU A 582 -0.70 29.48 -42.13
C GLU A 582 -1.23 29.30 -43.57
N GLY A 583 -2.52 28.99 -43.73
CA GLY A 583 -3.22 28.95 -45.01
C GLY A 583 -3.47 27.55 -45.59
N PHE A 584 -3.22 26.49 -44.81
CA PHE A 584 -3.60 25.12 -45.21
C PHE A 584 -5.12 24.96 -45.17
N ASP A 585 -5.66 24.19 -46.12
CA ASP A 585 -7.09 23.94 -46.22
C ASP A 585 -7.56 22.88 -45.20
N GLY A 586 -6.64 22.09 -44.65
CA GLY A 586 -6.90 21.12 -43.60
C GLY A 586 -5.61 20.46 -43.13
N TYR A 587 -5.74 19.49 -42.21
CA TYR A 587 -4.60 18.76 -41.66
C TYR A 587 -4.95 17.28 -41.46
N LEU A 588 -3.92 16.45 -41.38
CA LEU A 588 -4.01 15.03 -41.09
C LEU A 588 -2.78 14.59 -40.31
N SER A 589 -2.98 13.95 -39.16
CA SER A 589 -1.88 13.39 -38.38
C SER A 589 -1.32 12.14 -39.05
N LYS A 590 0.00 11.95 -38.97
CA LYS A 590 0.69 10.70 -39.28
C LYS A 590 0.73 9.84 -38.01
N PRO A 591 0.47 8.52 -38.07
CA PRO A 591 0.07 7.75 -39.25
C PRO A 591 -1.34 8.12 -39.73
N ILE A 592 -1.55 8.10 -41.05
CA ILE A 592 -2.79 8.55 -41.71
C ILE A 592 -3.99 7.70 -41.27
N ASP A 593 -4.91 8.32 -40.52
CA ASP A 593 -6.20 7.72 -40.16
C ASP A 593 -7.14 7.67 -41.37
N LYS A 594 -7.60 6.46 -41.73
CA LYS A 594 -8.47 6.22 -42.90
C LYS A 594 -9.81 6.95 -42.80
N THR A 595 -10.36 7.09 -41.60
CA THR A 595 -11.65 7.74 -41.33
C THR A 595 -11.53 9.24 -41.52
N LYS A 596 -10.49 9.85 -40.94
CA LYS A 596 -10.21 11.28 -41.13
C LYS A 596 -9.85 11.59 -42.59
N LEU A 597 -9.06 10.73 -43.22
CA LEU A 597 -8.76 10.83 -44.65
C LEU A 597 -10.05 10.79 -45.49
N LYS A 598 -10.98 9.88 -45.20
CA LYS A 598 -12.27 9.80 -45.92
C LYS A 598 -13.08 11.10 -45.79
N VAL A 599 -13.11 11.70 -44.59
CA VAL A 599 -13.79 12.99 -44.37
C VAL A 599 -13.16 14.09 -45.24
N ILE A 600 -11.83 14.17 -45.28
CA ILE A 600 -11.10 15.14 -46.12
C ILE A 600 -11.37 14.88 -47.62
N LEU A 601 -11.24 13.63 -48.08
CA LEU A 601 -11.49 13.28 -49.48
C LEU A 601 -12.94 13.60 -49.88
N ASN A 602 -13.92 13.29 -49.03
CA ASN A 602 -15.31 13.67 -49.29
C ASN A 602 -15.48 15.20 -49.35
N LYS A 603 -14.84 15.97 -48.47
CA LYS A 603 -14.98 17.42 -48.41
C LYS A 603 -14.37 18.13 -49.63
N TYR A 604 -13.23 17.68 -50.11
CA TYR A 604 -12.48 18.39 -51.17
C TYR A 604 -12.58 17.75 -52.56
N LEU A 605 -12.94 16.46 -52.66
CA LEU A 605 -13.02 15.76 -53.95
C LEU A 605 -14.45 15.50 -54.43
N LYS A 606 -15.46 15.50 -53.55
CA LYS A 606 -16.85 15.63 -53.98
C LYS A 606 -17.14 17.13 -54.12
N GLY A 607 -17.40 17.57 -55.35
CA GLY A 607 -18.04 18.87 -55.51
C GLY A 607 -19.42 18.83 -54.86
N GLU A 608 -19.85 19.96 -54.29
CA GLU A 608 -21.27 20.17 -54.00
C GLU A 608 -22.14 19.97 -55.25
#